data_AF-A0A937DZ19-F1
#
_entry.id   AF-A0A937DZ19-F1
#
_cell.length_a   1.000
_cell.length_b   1.000
_cell.length_c   1.000
_cell.angle_alpha   90.00
_cell.angle_beta   90.00
_cell.angle_gamma   90.00
#
_symmetry.space_group_name_H-M   'P 1'
#
loop_
_entity.id
_entity.type
_entity.pdbx_description
1 polymer ?
#
loop_
_entity_poly.entity_id
_entity_poly.type
_entity_poly.pdbx_seq_one_letter_code
_entity_poly.pdbx_strand_id
1 'polypeptide(L)' 'MENEQAKLLDALLCRLESQKRGKREAIESLHSAGILTKDGKRFTRPYANLGKAVKALKK' A
#
# COMPACT_ATOMS: atom_id res chain seq x y z
N MET A 1 -3.02 8.86 -17.17
CA MET A 1 -3.52 9.04 -15.79
C MET A 1 -2.69 8.24 -14.77
N GLU A 2 -1.36 8.13 -14.93
CA GLU A 2 -0.51 7.32 -14.02
C GLU A 2 -0.03 8.06 -12.76
N ASN A 3 -0.17 9.40 -12.69
CA ASN A 3 0.52 10.21 -11.67
C ASN A 3 -0.22 10.38 -10.33
N GLU A 4 -1.56 10.31 -10.30
CA GLU A 4 -2.30 10.50 -9.04
C GLU A 4 -2.17 9.31 -8.09
N GLN A 5 -2.13 8.09 -8.63
CA GLN A 5 -1.96 6.88 -7.83
C GLN A 5 -0.55 6.79 -7.22
N ALA A 6 0.48 7.20 -7.96
CA ALA A 6 1.84 7.25 -7.45
C ALA A 6 1.99 8.28 -6.32
N LYS A 7 1.43 9.49 -6.50
CA LYS A 7 1.43 10.54 -5.45
C LYS A 7 0.67 10.11 -4.20
N LEU A 8 -0.46 9.43 -4.36
CA LEU A 8 -1.23 8.89 -3.23
C LEU A 8 -0.45 7.81 -2.48
N LEU A 9 0.28 6.95 -3.19
CA LEU A 9 1.09 5.90 -2.59
C LEU A 9 2.28 6.47 -1.82
N ASP A 10 2.94 7.48 -2.38
CA ASP A 10 4.07 8.18 -1.75
C ASP A 10 3.62 8.91 -0.47
N ALA A 11 2.51 9.64 -0.54
CA ALA A 11 1.91 10.29 0.62
C ALA A 11 1.49 9.28 1.71
N LEU A 12 1.02 8.10 1.31
CA LEU A 12 0.67 7.02 2.23
C LEU A 12 1.92 6.45 2.92
N LEU A 13 3.02 6.25 2.18
CA LEU A 13 4.30 5.80 2.73
C LEU A 13 4.87 6.80 3.73
N CYS A 14 4.95 8.09 3.39
CA CYS A 14 5.40 9.13 4.33
C CYS A 14 4.53 9.18 5.59
N ARG A 15 3.22 9.00 5.47
CA ARG A 15 2.32 8.96 6.65
C ARG A 15 2.56 7.74 7.51
N LEU A 16 2.78 6.56 6.90
CA LEU A 16 3.05 5.33 7.64
C LEU A 16 4.38 5.40 8.40
N GLU A 17 5.43 5.94 7.76
CA GLU A 17 6.73 6.18 8.41
C GLU A 17 6.62 7.20 9.54
N SER A 18 5.92 8.32 9.30
CA SER A 18 5.73 9.38 10.30
C SER A 18 4.92 8.91 11.52
N GLN A 19 3.96 8.00 11.34
CA GLN A 19 3.16 7.45 12.43
C GLN A 19 3.88 6.38 13.27
N LYS A 20 5.14 6.01 12.92
CA LYS A 20 5.87 4.87 13.53
C LYS A 20 5.03 3.59 13.61
N ARG A 21 4.02 3.46 12.75
CA ARG A 21 3.15 2.29 12.75
C ARG A 21 3.97 1.10 12.31
N GLY A 22 3.92 0.03 13.10
CA GLY A 22 4.63 -1.18 12.75
C GLY A 22 4.16 -1.68 11.38
N LYS A 23 5.07 -2.29 10.61
CA LYS A 23 4.73 -2.96 9.34
C LYS A 23 3.49 -3.87 9.48
N ARG A 24 3.31 -4.47 10.65
CA ARG A 24 2.16 -5.31 11.01
C ARG A 24 0.83 -4.52 11.05
N GLU A 25 0.78 -3.40 11.76
CA GLU A 25 -0.41 -2.54 11.85
C GLU A 25 -0.79 -1.95 10.48
N ALA A 26 0.20 -1.61 9.66
CA ALA A 26 -0.03 -1.15 8.30
C ALA A 26 -0.66 -2.25 7.43
N ILE A 27 -0.17 -3.49 7.53
CA ILE A 27 -0.74 -4.65 6.82
C ILE A 27 -2.16 -4.94 7.32
N GLU A 28 -2.41 -4.89 8.63
CA GLU A 28 -3.75 -5.09 9.21
C GLU A 28 -4.73 -4.02 8.75
N SER A 29 -4.31 -2.76 8.71
CA SER A 29 -5.13 -1.65 8.20
C SER A 29 -5.48 -1.82 6.72
N LEU A 30 -4.50 -2.19 5.89
CA LEU A 30 -4.70 -2.44 4.46
C LEU A 30 -5.56 -3.68 4.19
N HIS A 31 -5.46 -4.69 5.04
CA HIS A 31 -6.31 -5.88 4.99
C HIS A 31 -7.75 -5.55 5.39
N SER A 32 -7.96 -4.82 6.49
CA SER A 32 -9.28 -4.37 6.96
C SER A 32 -9.98 -3.47 5.95
N ALA A 33 -9.22 -2.63 5.24
CA ALA A 33 -9.72 -1.78 4.16
C ALA A 33 -10.03 -2.53 2.84
N GLY A 34 -9.80 -3.84 2.76
CA GLY A 34 -10.01 -4.63 1.54
C GLY A 34 -9.02 -4.32 0.40
N ILE A 35 -7.92 -3.65 0.72
CA ILE A 35 -6.85 -3.30 -0.24
C ILE A 35 -5.92 -4.49 -0.44
N LEU A 36 -5.61 -5.22 0.64
CA LEU A 36 -4.93 -6.51 0.58
C LEU A 36 -5.93 -7.66 0.55
N THR A 37 -5.57 -8.73 -0.15
CA THR A 37 -6.30 -10.00 -0.17
C THR A 37 -6.33 -10.63 1.23
N LYS A 38 -7.27 -11.55 1.49
CA LYS A 38 -7.41 -12.26 2.78
C LYS A 38 -6.11 -12.88 3.33
N ASP A 39 -5.21 -13.29 2.44
CA ASP A 39 -3.90 -13.85 2.80
C ASP A 39 -2.85 -12.79 3.21
N GLY A 40 -3.17 -11.49 3.13
CA GLY A 40 -2.28 -10.36 3.41
C GLY A 40 -1.11 -10.19 2.41
N LYS A 41 -0.97 -11.08 1.44
CA LYS A 41 0.21 -11.17 0.55
C LYS A 41 0.10 -10.39 -0.75
N ARG A 42 -1.12 -10.09 -1.22
CA ARG A 42 -1.36 -9.48 -2.54
C ARG A 42 -2.36 -8.34 -2.41
N PHE A 43 -2.29 -7.38 -3.32
CA PHE A 43 -3.32 -6.36 -3.46
C PHE A 43 -4.55 -6.96 -4.15
N THR A 44 -5.75 -6.52 -3.79
CA THR A 44 -6.98 -6.93 -4.46
C THR A 44 -7.05 -6.34 -5.87
N ARG A 45 -7.90 -6.90 -6.73
CA ARG A 45 -8.00 -6.57 -8.16
C ARG A 45 -8.02 -5.06 -8.47
N PRO A 46 -8.81 -4.23 -7.75
CA PRO A 46 -8.84 -2.77 -7.97
C PRO A 46 -7.52 -2.07 -7.64
N TYR A 47 -6.73 -2.66 -6.73
CA TYR A 47 -5.48 -2.11 -6.22
C TYR A 47 -4.24 -2.86 -6.74
N ALA A 48 -4.39 -3.74 -7.74
CA ALA A 48 -3.28 -4.54 -8.28
C ALA A 48 -2.13 -3.67 -8.81
N ASN A 49 -2.45 -2.46 -9.29
CA ASN A 49 -1.47 -1.47 -9.75
C ASN A 49 -0.63 -0.90 -8.60
N LEU A 50 -1.18 -0.77 -7.39
CA LEU A 50 -0.39 -0.38 -6.21
C LEU A 50 0.68 -1.42 -5.90
N GLY A 51 0.38 -2.71 -6.09
CA GLY A 51 1.38 -3.77 -5.94
C GLY A 51 2.56 -3.66 -6.90
N LYS A 52 2.34 -3.13 -8.12
CA LYS A 52 3.41 -2.84 -9.08
C LYS A 52 4.23 -1.62 -8.65
N ALA A 53 3.57 -0.55 -8.21
CA ALA A 53 4.21 0.67 -7.74
C ALA A 53 5.05 0.44 -6.47
N VAL A 54 4.52 -0.31 -5.48
CA VAL A 54 5.25 -0.68 -4.26
C VAL A 54 6.48 -1.54 -4.58
N LYS A 55 6.38 -2.46 -5.55
CA LYS A 55 7.55 -3.23 -6.01
C LYS A 55 8.60 -2.35 -6.69
N ALA A 56 8.18 -1.32 -7.43
CA ALA A 56 9.07 -0.39 -8.11
C ALA A 56 9.81 0.56 -7.14
N LEU A 57 9.16 0.93 -6.03
CA LEU A 57 9.75 1.75 -4.95
C LEU A 57 10.83 1.03 -4.14
N LYS A 58 10.94 -0.30 -4.23
CA LYS A 58 11.86 -1.10 -3.44
C LYS A 58 13.30 -1.16 -4.01
N LYS A 59 13.67 -0.16 -4.82
CA LYS A 59 14.95 -0.10 -5.55
C LYS A 59 15.87 0.97 -4.97
#